data_AF-A0AA48LC22-F1
#
_entry.id   AF-A0AA48LC22-F1
#
_cell.length_a   1.000
_cell.length_b   1.000
_cell.length_c   1.000
_cell.angle_alpha   90.00
_cell.angle_beta   90.00
_cell.angle_gamma   90.00
#
_symmetry.space_group_name_H-M   'P 1'
#
loop_
_entity.id
_entity.type
_entity.pdbx_description
1 polymer ?
#
loop_
_entity_poly.entity_id
_entity_poly.type
_entity_poly.pdbx_seq_one_letter_code
_entity_poly.pdbx_strand_id
1 'polypeptide(L)'
;MKYSIWETRYCQIIAVGDEEGLAILHLNTGQGKREFEILDQWIRDDAFFSEVRTQVDEYMEGRRTVFSLKLNPQGTEYQKKVWQALSEIPYGNLVTYKEIARAIGNEKASRAVGMANSKNPIPIIVPCHRVVGANGKLTGFAHGLRIKEELIFHEKLTDIYKRLFDAFGPQDWWPAKTDFEMMIGAILVQNTNWGNVEQALANLNGQLNPQRLEQFSLEEIAEFIRPSGFYQQKAKKIKAFLRWYSGYGFQVEKVRTVDGVRLRQELLEIHGIGRETADCMLTYAFEQPSFVVDAYARRIFERVGLQIPDGYDACREKVEKAIPRDLRVYNEFHALLVQLGKVNCKKRPNCKNCPIGPVCSFRSEASA
;
A
#
# COMPACT_ATOMS: atom_id res chain seq x y z
N MET A 1 -30.74 20.95 9.05
CA MET A 1 -29.56 20.15 8.68
C MET A 1 -29.84 18.70 8.95
N LYS A 2 -29.36 17.82 8.07
CA LYS A 2 -29.31 16.38 8.23
C LYS A 2 -27.87 15.98 8.57
N TYR A 3 -27.69 14.83 9.23
CA TYR A 3 -26.35 14.26 9.45
C TYR A 3 -26.32 12.74 9.27
N SER A 4 -25.13 12.19 9.07
CA SER A 4 -24.86 10.75 9.08
C SER A 4 -23.49 10.47 9.72
N ILE A 5 -23.34 9.27 10.29
CA ILE A 5 -22.11 8.80 10.92
C ILE A 5 -21.80 7.40 10.40
N TRP A 6 -20.57 7.17 9.98
CA TRP A 6 -20.10 5.83 9.60
C TRP A 6 -18.61 5.66 9.86
N GLU A 7 -18.18 4.41 9.97
CA GLU A 7 -16.77 4.06 10.12
C GLU A 7 -16.09 3.92 8.76
N THR A 8 -14.84 4.38 8.69
CA THR A 8 -13.92 4.08 7.58
C THR A 8 -12.68 3.37 8.13
N ARG A 9 -11.80 2.91 7.24
CA ARG A 9 -10.53 2.27 7.64
C ARG A 9 -9.58 3.15 8.48
N TYR A 10 -9.76 4.47 8.47
CA TYR A 10 -8.86 5.38 9.19
C TYR A 10 -9.49 6.04 10.42
N CYS A 11 -10.79 6.34 10.35
CA CYS A 11 -11.53 7.05 11.39
C CYS A 11 -13.04 6.99 11.13
N GLN A 12 -13.82 7.35 12.16
CA GLN A 12 -15.23 7.64 12.01
C GLN A 12 -15.42 8.95 11.25
N ILE A 13 -16.39 8.98 10.34
CA ILE A 13 -16.77 10.16 9.57
C ILE A 13 -18.12 10.65 10.08
N ILE A 14 -18.26 11.97 10.21
CA ILE A 14 -19.53 12.64 10.47
C ILE A 14 -19.81 13.60 9.32
N ALA A 15 -20.83 13.34 8.51
CA ALA A 15 -21.27 14.22 7.44
C ALA A 15 -22.47 15.04 7.88
N VAL A 16 -22.51 16.32 7.49
CA VAL A 16 -23.62 17.22 7.77
C VAL A 16 -23.91 18.06 6.53
N GLY A 17 -25.18 18.24 6.22
CA GLY A 17 -25.63 18.91 5.00
C GLY A 17 -27.14 19.11 4.97
N ASP A 18 -27.59 19.67 3.86
CA ASP A 18 -29.00 19.88 3.53
C ASP A 18 -29.15 19.85 2.00
N GLU A 19 -30.32 20.23 1.50
CA GLU A 19 -30.63 20.20 0.06
C GLU A 19 -29.67 21.08 -0.78
N GLU A 20 -28.95 22.05 -0.17
CA GLU A 20 -27.93 22.84 -0.85
C GLU A 20 -26.59 22.10 -0.99
N GLY A 21 -26.38 21.02 -0.23
CA GLY A 21 -25.26 20.09 -0.38
C GLY A 21 -24.55 19.74 0.92
N LEU A 22 -23.43 19.03 0.79
CA LEU A 22 -22.56 18.67 1.91
C LEU A 22 -21.87 19.92 2.45
N ALA A 23 -22.18 20.27 3.69
CA ALA A 23 -21.61 21.44 4.37
C ALA A 23 -20.38 21.09 5.20
N ILE A 24 -20.37 19.91 5.83
CA ILE A 24 -19.31 19.46 6.74
C ILE A 24 -19.02 17.97 6.50
N LEU A 25 -17.74 17.61 6.48
CA LEU A 25 -17.24 16.24 6.55
C LEU A 25 -16.18 16.17 7.65
N HIS A 26 -16.59 15.84 8.88
CA HIS A 26 -15.68 15.78 10.00
C HIS A 26 -14.98 14.41 10.08
N LEU A 27 -13.66 14.43 10.26
CA LEU A 27 -12.86 13.23 10.54
C LEU A 27 -12.71 13.08 12.05
N ASN A 28 -13.50 12.20 12.67
CA ASN A 28 -13.43 11.93 14.10
C ASN A 28 -12.30 10.93 14.39
N THR A 29 -11.10 11.46 14.60
CA THR A 29 -9.85 10.69 14.71
C THR A 29 -9.40 10.46 16.16
N GLY A 30 -10.11 11.06 17.12
CA GLY A 30 -9.66 11.19 18.51
C GLY A 30 -8.37 12.01 18.67
N GLN A 31 -7.95 12.73 17.62
CA GLN A 31 -6.72 13.50 17.58
C GLN A 31 -6.95 14.88 16.94
N GLY A 32 -6.05 15.81 17.22
CA GLY A 32 -6.14 17.17 16.70
C GLY A 32 -6.82 18.12 17.66
N LYS A 33 -7.19 19.30 17.15
CA LYS A 33 -7.77 20.40 17.96
C LYS A 33 -9.25 20.64 17.65
N ARG A 34 -9.81 19.88 16.71
CA ARG A 34 -11.17 20.09 16.24
C ARG A 34 -12.11 19.19 17.02
N GLU A 35 -12.84 19.79 17.93
CA GLU A 35 -14.01 19.18 18.55
C GLU A 35 -15.21 19.31 17.60
N PHE A 36 -16.10 18.33 17.64
CA PHE A 36 -17.31 18.32 16.83
C PHE A 36 -18.47 17.82 17.68
N GLU A 37 -19.55 18.59 17.66
CA GLU A 37 -20.78 18.29 18.37
C GLU A 37 -21.92 18.23 17.37
N ILE A 38 -22.76 17.21 17.51
CA ILE A 38 -24.00 17.08 16.75
C ILE A 38 -25.07 17.81 17.55
N LEU A 39 -25.70 18.79 16.92
CA LEU A 39 -26.71 19.61 17.57
C LEU A 39 -28.05 18.86 17.65
N ASP A 40 -28.77 18.99 18.77
CA ASP A 40 -30.03 18.29 19.04
C ASP A 40 -31.10 18.48 17.96
N GLN A 41 -31.11 19.64 17.30
CA GLN A 41 -32.06 19.95 16.22
C GLN A 41 -31.70 19.31 14.87
N TRP A 42 -30.55 18.64 14.73
CA TRP A 42 -30.18 17.95 13.51
C TRP A 42 -30.81 16.56 13.45
N ILE A 43 -31.21 16.16 12.24
CA ILE A 43 -31.90 14.88 12.02
C ILE A 43 -30.92 13.90 11.39
N ARG A 44 -30.80 12.70 11.95
CA ARG A 44 -30.00 11.63 11.33
C ARG A 44 -30.71 11.11 10.09
N ASP A 45 -30.03 11.08 8.96
CA ASP A 45 -30.57 10.61 7.68
C ASP A 45 -29.44 9.96 6.85
N ASP A 46 -29.19 8.68 7.09
CA ASP A 46 -28.10 7.96 6.41
C ASP A 46 -28.36 7.77 4.90
N ALA A 47 -29.63 7.72 4.49
CA ALA A 47 -30.01 7.60 3.08
C ALA A 47 -29.65 8.86 2.28
N PHE A 48 -29.86 10.04 2.88
CA PHE A 48 -29.48 11.32 2.30
C PHE A 48 -27.98 11.42 2.00
N PHE A 49 -27.12 10.82 2.83
CA PHE A 49 -25.66 10.82 2.63
C PHE A 49 -25.12 9.59 1.91
N SER A 50 -25.97 8.75 1.31
CA SER A 50 -25.54 7.52 0.63
C SER A 50 -24.47 7.77 -0.44
N GLU A 51 -24.64 8.80 -1.28
CA GLU A 51 -23.65 9.16 -2.31
C GLU A 51 -22.33 9.65 -1.70
N VAL A 52 -22.39 10.51 -0.67
CA VAL A 52 -21.21 11.00 0.04
C VAL A 52 -20.43 9.83 0.63
N ARG A 53 -21.13 8.91 1.31
CA ARG A 53 -20.54 7.71 1.89
C ARG A 53 -19.88 6.84 0.82
N THR A 54 -20.58 6.53 -0.28
CA THR A 54 -20.01 5.74 -1.38
C THR A 54 -18.73 6.35 -1.90
N GLN A 55 -18.71 7.66 -2.19
CA GLN A 55 -17.51 8.29 -2.73
C GLN A 55 -16.36 8.38 -1.71
N VAL A 56 -16.66 8.59 -0.43
CA VAL A 56 -15.65 8.58 0.64
C VAL A 56 -15.05 7.18 0.79
N ASP A 57 -15.88 6.14 0.81
CA ASP A 57 -15.43 4.75 0.93
C ASP A 57 -14.59 4.34 -0.29
N GLU A 58 -15.03 4.70 -1.51
CA GLU A 58 -14.25 4.53 -2.74
C GLU A 58 -12.89 5.24 -2.70
N TYR A 59 -12.83 6.44 -2.12
CA TYR A 59 -11.58 7.17 -1.95
C TYR A 59 -10.66 6.45 -0.95
N MET A 60 -11.18 6.00 0.19
CA MET A 60 -10.39 5.26 1.21
C MET A 60 -9.89 3.89 0.71
N GLU A 61 -10.57 3.34 -0.29
CA GLU A 61 -10.17 2.13 -1.00
C GLU A 61 -9.28 2.40 -2.22
N GLY A 62 -8.96 3.66 -2.52
CA GLY A 62 -8.11 4.03 -3.66
C GLY A 62 -8.78 3.88 -5.04
N ARG A 63 -10.08 3.52 -5.07
CA ARG A 63 -10.89 3.40 -6.30
C ARG A 63 -11.27 4.77 -6.86
N ARG A 64 -11.31 5.80 -6.01
CA ARG A 64 -11.62 7.20 -6.39
C ARG A 64 -10.47 8.16 -6.07
N THR A 65 -10.18 9.04 -7.01
CA THR A 65 -9.21 10.14 -6.84
C THR A 65 -9.84 11.53 -6.93
N VAL A 66 -11.08 11.63 -7.43
CA VAL A 66 -11.84 12.87 -7.63
C VAL A 66 -13.27 12.70 -7.10
N PHE A 67 -13.74 13.68 -6.32
CA PHE A 67 -15.11 13.71 -5.81
C PHE A 67 -16.04 14.47 -6.76
N SER A 68 -17.26 13.97 -6.89
CA SER A 68 -18.35 14.58 -7.67
C SER A 68 -19.57 14.68 -6.77
N LEU A 69 -19.57 15.65 -5.84
CA LEU A 69 -20.62 15.84 -4.84
C LEU A 69 -21.17 17.26 -4.94
N LYS A 70 -22.45 17.46 -4.57
CA LYS A 70 -22.98 18.81 -4.32
C LYS A 70 -22.41 19.32 -3.00
N LEU A 71 -21.62 20.40 -3.05
CA LEU A 71 -20.90 20.94 -1.89
C LEU A 71 -21.45 22.31 -1.50
N ASN A 72 -21.65 22.53 -0.21
CA ASN A 72 -22.07 23.82 0.36
C ASN A 72 -21.23 24.23 1.59
N PRO A 73 -19.88 24.27 1.49
CA PRO A 73 -19.04 24.65 2.61
C PRO A 73 -19.18 26.14 2.94
N GLN A 74 -19.47 26.45 4.21
CA GLN A 74 -19.57 27.82 4.70
C GLN A 74 -18.19 28.38 5.10
N GLY A 75 -17.90 29.61 4.67
CA GLY A 75 -16.64 30.29 4.95
C GLY A 75 -16.57 31.70 4.38
N THR A 76 -15.57 32.47 4.78
CA THR A 76 -15.30 33.81 4.22
C THR A 76 -14.84 33.71 2.76
N GLU A 77 -14.96 34.80 2.01
CA GLU A 77 -14.48 34.85 0.62
C GLU A 77 -12.99 34.48 0.50
N TYR A 78 -12.16 34.89 1.47
CA TYR A 78 -10.76 34.48 1.52
C TYR A 78 -10.60 32.97 1.74
N GLN A 79 -11.39 32.37 2.65
CA GLN A 79 -11.35 30.93 2.90
C GLN A 79 -11.77 30.14 1.66
N LYS A 80 -12.88 30.52 1.03
CA LYS A 80 -13.37 29.90 -0.22
C LYS A 80 -12.33 29.99 -1.34
N LYS A 81 -11.67 31.15 -1.50
CA LYS A 81 -10.57 31.31 -2.47
C LYS A 81 -9.41 30.36 -2.20
N VAL A 82 -9.02 30.18 -0.93
CA VAL A 82 -8.00 29.20 -0.56
C VAL A 82 -8.45 27.78 -0.86
N TRP A 83 -9.67 27.39 -0.45
CA TRP A 83 -10.20 26.03 -0.66
C TRP A 83 -10.32 25.66 -2.13
N GLN A 84 -10.67 26.62 -2.99
CA GLN A 84 -10.63 26.44 -4.44
C GLN A 84 -9.20 26.10 -4.91
N ALA A 85 -8.20 26.89 -4.51
CA ALA A 85 -6.80 26.62 -4.86
C ALA A 85 -6.29 25.26 -4.31
N LEU A 86 -6.81 24.81 -3.16
CA LEU A 86 -6.49 23.47 -2.64
C LEU A 86 -7.09 22.35 -3.50
N SER A 87 -8.28 22.57 -4.07
CA SER A 87 -8.98 21.56 -4.88
C SER A 87 -8.26 21.28 -6.20
N GLU A 88 -7.41 22.21 -6.66
CA GLU A 88 -6.54 22.04 -7.83
C GLU A 88 -5.31 21.14 -7.56
N ILE A 89 -5.02 20.79 -6.29
CA ILE A 89 -3.88 19.93 -5.96
C ILE A 89 -4.21 18.49 -6.40
N PRO A 90 -3.45 17.86 -7.33
CA PRO A 90 -3.72 16.51 -7.77
C PRO A 90 -3.61 15.46 -6.65
N TYR A 91 -4.32 14.35 -6.81
CA TYR A 91 -4.22 13.18 -5.92
C TYR A 91 -2.80 12.63 -5.87
N GLY A 92 -2.27 12.37 -4.67
CA GLY A 92 -0.90 11.87 -4.47
C GLY A 92 0.18 12.96 -4.51
N ASN A 93 -0.16 14.20 -4.85
CA ASN A 93 0.78 15.31 -4.91
C ASN A 93 0.76 16.13 -3.62
N LEU A 94 1.93 16.66 -3.26
CA LEU A 94 2.10 17.57 -2.12
C LEU A 94 2.51 18.95 -2.61
N VAL A 95 2.01 19.98 -1.93
CA VAL A 95 2.40 21.37 -2.13
C VAL A 95 2.69 22.04 -0.80
N THR A 96 3.44 23.12 -0.82
CA THR A 96 3.74 23.91 0.37
C THR A 96 2.68 25.00 0.59
N TYR A 97 2.54 25.47 1.83
CA TYR A 97 1.72 26.65 2.12
C TYR A 97 2.10 27.88 1.28
N LYS A 98 3.39 28.01 0.92
CA LYS A 98 3.90 29.09 0.08
C LYS A 98 3.42 29.01 -1.36
N GLU A 99 3.34 27.79 -1.91
CA GLU A 99 2.83 27.58 -3.27
C GLU A 99 1.34 27.93 -3.37
N ILE A 100 0.53 27.56 -2.37
CA ILE A 100 -0.87 27.98 -2.32
C ILE A 100 -0.99 29.50 -2.14
N ALA A 101 -0.17 30.10 -1.28
CA ALA A 101 -0.14 31.55 -1.08
C ALA A 101 0.16 32.28 -2.41
N ARG A 102 1.11 31.76 -3.20
CA ARG A 102 1.39 32.26 -4.55
C ARG A 102 0.21 32.06 -5.51
N ALA A 103 -0.42 30.89 -5.51
CA ALA A 103 -1.57 30.59 -6.38
C ALA A 103 -2.77 31.52 -6.13
N ILE A 104 -2.98 31.97 -4.90
CA ILE A 104 -4.05 32.94 -4.57
C ILE A 104 -3.64 34.41 -4.74
N GLY A 105 -2.44 34.68 -5.26
CA GLY A 105 -1.93 36.02 -5.58
C GLY A 105 -1.27 36.78 -4.41
N ASN A 106 -0.92 36.11 -3.31
CA ASN A 106 -0.21 36.73 -2.19
C ASN A 106 0.83 35.78 -1.58
N GLU A 107 2.05 35.80 -2.09
CA GLU A 107 3.15 34.92 -1.66
C GLU A 107 3.50 35.05 -0.16
N LYS A 108 3.20 36.20 0.47
CA LYS A 108 3.44 36.44 1.91
C LYS A 108 2.32 35.88 2.81
N ALA A 109 1.25 35.33 2.24
CA ALA A 109 0.06 34.90 2.97
C ALA A 109 0.12 33.47 3.54
N SER A 110 1.29 32.79 3.59
CA SER A 110 1.39 31.39 4.05
C SER A 110 0.72 31.13 5.40
N ARG A 111 0.83 32.05 6.37
CA ARG A 111 0.15 31.94 7.68
C ARG A 111 -1.37 32.05 7.54
N ALA A 112 -1.86 32.97 6.72
CA ALA A 112 -3.29 33.15 6.46
C ALA A 112 -3.88 31.95 5.71
N VAL A 113 -3.14 31.36 4.75
CA VAL A 113 -3.49 30.07 4.13
C VAL A 113 -3.58 28.98 5.19
N GLY A 114 -2.62 28.87 6.10
CA GLY A 114 -2.68 27.90 7.20
C GLY A 114 -3.94 28.05 8.08
N MET A 115 -4.35 29.28 8.36
CA MET A 115 -5.60 29.55 9.10
C MET A 115 -6.86 29.21 8.28
N ALA A 116 -6.86 29.41 6.96
CA ALA A 116 -7.96 29.00 6.10
C ALA A 116 -8.05 27.46 5.99
N ASN A 117 -6.91 26.77 5.89
CA ASN A 117 -6.85 25.30 5.86
C ASN A 117 -7.40 24.67 7.14
N SER A 118 -7.12 25.26 8.31
CA SER A 118 -7.65 24.75 9.60
C SER A 118 -9.16 24.94 9.75
N LYS A 119 -9.76 25.80 8.92
CA LYS A 119 -11.20 26.06 8.86
C LYS A 119 -11.93 25.31 7.75
N ASN A 120 -11.22 24.52 6.94
CA ASN A 120 -11.84 23.69 5.90
C ASN A 120 -12.89 22.75 6.52
N PRO A 121 -14.19 22.88 6.18
CA PRO A 121 -15.23 22.06 6.77
C PRO A 121 -15.36 20.68 6.13
N ILE A 122 -14.78 20.49 4.93
CA ILE A 122 -14.84 19.26 4.14
C ILE A 122 -13.42 18.78 3.77
N PRO A 123 -12.57 18.42 4.75
CA PRO A 123 -11.29 17.74 4.49
C PRO A 123 -11.48 16.53 3.56
N ILE A 124 -10.38 16.03 2.98
CA ILE A 124 -10.32 15.00 1.92
C ILE A 124 -10.96 15.40 0.58
N ILE A 125 -12.15 16.01 0.59
CA ILE A 125 -12.80 16.57 -0.60
C ILE A 125 -12.08 17.86 -1.02
N VAL A 126 -11.95 18.81 -0.10
CA VAL A 126 -10.98 19.89 -0.20
C VAL A 126 -9.68 19.37 0.45
N PRO A 127 -8.63 19.06 -0.33
CA PRO A 127 -7.54 18.19 0.13
C PRO A 127 -6.46 18.96 0.90
N CYS A 128 -6.84 19.60 2.02
CA CYS A 128 -5.91 20.38 2.84
C CYS A 128 -4.81 19.53 3.52
N HIS A 129 -4.95 18.21 3.57
CA HIS A 129 -3.91 17.28 4.01
C HIS A 129 -2.70 17.24 3.05
N ARG A 130 -2.87 17.59 1.77
CA ARG A 130 -1.79 17.66 0.77
C ARG A 130 -0.86 18.87 0.94
N VAL A 131 -1.21 19.81 1.83
CA VAL A 131 -0.40 21.01 2.08
C VAL A 131 0.60 20.78 3.21
N VAL A 132 1.88 20.95 2.94
CA VAL A 132 2.98 20.71 3.89
C VAL A 132 3.77 21.98 4.19
N GLY A 133 4.59 21.93 5.25
CA GLY A 133 5.52 22.99 5.59
C GLY A 133 6.64 23.13 4.56
N ALA A 134 7.47 24.17 4.74
CA ALA A 134 8.71 24.30 3.97
C ALA A 134 9.55 23.01 4.10
N ASN A 135 10.25 22.65 3.02
CA ASN A 135 11.07 21.43 2.91
C ASN A 135 10.29 20.11 3.06
N GLY A 136 8.96 20.11 2.83
CA GLY A 136 8.14 18.90 2.87
C GLY A 136 7.75 18.43 4.28
N LYS A 137 8.07 19.21 5.32
CA LYS A 137 7.76 18.83 6.71
C LYS A 137 6.25 18.74 6.92
N LEU A 138 5.77 17.60 7.42
CA LEU A 138 4.38 17.46 7.85
C LEU A 138 4.12 18.39 9.05
N THR A 139 3.27 19.39 8.82
CA THR A 139 2.83 20.34 9.85
C THR A 139 1.35 20.64 9.67
N GLY A 140 0.64 20.87 10.77
CA GLY A 140 -0.74 21.37 10.79
C GLY A 140 -1.77 20.47 10.09
N PHE A 141 -2.71 19.93 10.85
CA PHE A 141 -3.96 19.39 10.33
C PHE A 141 -5.01 19.46 11.44
N ALA A 142 -6.19 19.99 11.14
CA ALA A 142 -7.21 20.21 12.16
C ALA A 142 -7.61 18.91 12.89
N HIS A 143 -7.56 17.78 12.17
CA HIS A 143 -7.94 16.44 12.65
C HIS A 143 -6.74 15.58 13.08
N GLY A 144 -5.55 16.19 13.28
CA GLY A 144 -4.36 15.50 13.79
C GLY A 144 -3.34 15.06 12.72
N LEU A 145 -2.07 14.95 13.11
CA LEU A 145 -1.00 14.65 12.16
C LEU A 145 -0.98 13.18 11.70
N ARG A 146 -1.44 12.23 12.53
CA ARG A 146 -1.49 10.80 12.19
C ARG A 146 -2.34 10.56 10.95
N ILE A 147 -3.58 11.04 10.95
CA ILE A 147 -4.49 10.86 9.80
C ILE A 147 -3.96 11.55 8.55
N LYS A 148 -3.29 12.71 8.69
CA LYS A 148 -2.67 13.40 7.57
C LYS A 148 -1.56 12.55 6.95
N GLU A 149 -0.70 11.95 7.77
CA GLU A 149 0.33 11.03 7.28
C GLU A 149 -0.29 9.80 6.60
N GLU A 150 -1.30 9.19 7.21
CA GLU A 150 -2.01 8.02 6.67
C GLU A 150 -2.65 8.32 5.30
N LEU A 151 -3.33 9.47 5.16
CA LEU A 151 -3.93 9.89 3.89
C LEU A 151 -2.88 10.14 2.81
N ILE A 152 -1.79 10.87 3.12
CA ILE A 152 -0.71 11.13 2.16
C ILE A 152 -0.06 9.81 1.70
N PHE A 153 0.18 8.90 2.65
CA PHE A 153 0.79 7.62 2.36
C PHE A 153 -0.12 6.74 1.50
N HIS A 154 -1.41 6.70 1.80
CA HIS A 154 -2.45 6.04 0.99
C HIS A 154 -2.51 6.57 -0.44
N GLU A 155 -2.60 7.89 -0.62
CA GLU A 155 -2.71 8.48 -1.95
C GLU A 155 -1.47 8.18 -2.79
N LYS A 156 -0.29 8.30 -2.18
CA LYS A 156 0.97 8.08 -2.87
C LYS A 156 1.18 6.63 -3.28
N LEU A 157 0.85 5.66 -2.41
CA LEU A 157 0.90 4.24 -2.80
C LEU A 157 -0.11 3.91 -3.91
N THR A 158 -1.32 4.44 -3.81
CA THR A 158 -2.37 4.23 -4.82
C THR A 158 -1.98 4.83 -6.16
N ASP A 159 -1.40 6.03 -6.19
CA ASP A 159 -0.89 6.66 -7.42
C ASP A 159 0.28 5.88 -8.03
N ILE A 160 1.21 5.37 -7.19
CA ILE A 160 2.30 4.49 -7.65
C ILE A 160 1.72 3.21 -8.28
N TYR A 161 0.78 2.54 -7.61
CA TYR A 161 0.13 1.35 -8.14
C TYR A 161 -0.48 1.61 -9.52
N LYS A 162 -1.29 2.67 -9.65
CA LYS A 162 -1.95 3.03 -10.92
C LYS A 162 -0.95 3.30 -12.03
N ARG A 163 0.07 4.13 -11.79
CA ARG A 163 1.11 4.44 -12.78
C ARG A 163 1.88 3.20 -13.25
N LEU A 164 2.15 2.27 -12.34
CA LEU A 164 2.84 1.04 -12.69
C LEU A 164 1.92 0.11 -13.48
N PHE A 165 0.67 -0.05 -13.05
CA PHE A 165 -0.32 -0.86 -13.77
C PHE A 165 -0.58 -0.31 -15.17
N ASP A 166 -0.74 1.01 -15.33
CA ASP A 166 -0.93 1.65 -16.64
C ASP A 166 0.28 1.46 -17.56
N ALA A 167 1.50 1.41 -17.00
CA ALA A 167 2.72 1.30 -17.78
C ALA A 167 3.12 -0.13 -18.13
N PHE A 168 2.88 -1.08 -17.22
CA PHE A 168 3.33 -2.47 -17.37
C PHE A 168 2.19 -3.47 -17.63
N GLY A 169 0.94 -3.07 -17.42
CA GLY A 169 -0.22 -3.95 -17.48
C GLY A 169 -0.27 -4.97 -16.34
N PRO A 170 -1.24 -5.90 -16.36
CA PRO A 170 -1.24 -7.04 -15.45
C PRO A 170 0.04 -7.85 -15.62
N GLN A 171 0.68 -8.24 -14.52
CA GLN A 171 1.95 -8.96 -14.56
C GLN A 171 1.80 -10.49 -14.61
N ASP A 172 0.64 -11.03 -14.22
CA ASP A 172 0.39 -12.49 -14.09
C ASP A 172 1.56 -13.22 -13.40
N TRP A 173 2.12 -12.59 -12.37
CA TRP A 173 3.47 -12.87 -11.92
C TRP A 173 3.50 -13.87 -10.78
N TRP A 174 3.82 -15.12 -11.12
CA TRP A 174 4.96 -15.87 -10.60
C TRP A 174 5.18 -17.03 -11.58
N PRO A 175 6.37 -17.22 -12.17
CA PRO A 175 6.55 -18.18 -13.27
C PRO A 175 6.72 -19.61 -12.71
N ALA A 176 5.67 -20.15 -12.09
CA ALA A 176 5.60 -21.52 -11.59
C ALA A 176 4.43 -22.26 -12.25
N LYS A 177 4.59 -23.56 -12.52
CA LYS A 177 3.53 -24.38 -13.15
C LYS A 177 2.52 -24.90 -12.14
N THR A 178 2.90 -24.96 -10.86
CA THR A 178 2.08 -25.49 -9.77
C THR A 178 2.33 -24.69 -8.49
N ASP A 179 1.38 -24.72 -7.56
CA ASP A 179 1.55 -24.13 -6.21
C ASP A 179 2.78 -24.71 -5.50
N PHE A 180 3.05 -26.00 -5.67
CA PHE A 180 4.22 -26.64 -5.06
C PHE A 180 5.53 -26.12 -5.63
N GLU A 181 5.61 -25.94 -6.97
CA GLU A 181 6.76 -25.30 -7.59
C GLU A 181 6.95 -23.86 -7.11
N MET A 182 5.88 -23.11 -6.93
CA MET A 182 5.92 -21.75 -6.37
C MET A 182 6.51 -21.79 -4.94
N MET A 183 5.99 -22.66 -4.08
CA MET A 183 6.46 -22.81 -2.69
C MET A 183 7.95 -23.16 -2.61
N ILE A 184 8.42 -24.11 -3.44
CA ILE A 184 9.85 -24.44 -3.52
C ILE A 184 10.65 -23.25 -4.09
N GLY A 185 10.16 -22.59 -5.13
CA GLY A 185 10.77 -21.38 -5.69
C GLY A 185 10.96 -20.27 -4.66
N ALA A 186 9.99 -20.04 -3.78
CA ALA A 186 10.05 -19.04 -2.71
C ALA A 186 11.14 -19.35 -1.66
N ILE A 187 11.44 -20.63 -1.42
CA ILE A 187 12.58 -21.05 -0.59
C ILE A 187 13.89 -20.86 -1.35
N LEU A 188 13.92 -21.23 -2.64
CA LEU A 188 15.11 -21.21 -3.46
C LEU A 188 15.59 -19.80 -3.82
N VAL A 189 14.70 -18.83 -3.97
CA VAL A 189 15.05 -17.44 -4.35
C VAL A 189 15.77 -16.66 -3.25
N GLN A 190 15.74 -17.15 -2.02
CA GLN A 190 16.45 -16.53 -0.89
C GLN A 190 17.94 -16.35 -1.21
N ASN A 191 18.42 -15.10 -1.16
CA ASN A 191 19.81 -14.72 -1.42
C ASN A 191 20.37 -15.23 -2.77
N THR A 192 19.55 -15.29 -3.81
CA THR A 192 19.98 -15.64 -5.16
C THR A 192 19.17 -14.89 -6.22
N ASN A 193 19.56 -15.02 -7.50
CA ASN A 193 18.79 -14.47 -8.61
C ASN A 193 17.82 -15.51 -9.18
N TRP A 194 16.80 -15.06 -9.90
CA TRP A 194 15.77 -15.96 -10.44
C TRP A 194 16.31 -16.98 -11.46
N GLY A 195 17.28 -16.62 -12.30
CA GLY A 195 17.85 -17.56 -13.28
C GLY A 195 18.52 -18.78 -12.62
N ASN A 196 19.16 -18.58 -11.46
CA ASN A 196 19.70 -19.68 -10.66
C ASN A 196 18.58 -20.55 -10.03
N VAL A 197 17.44 -19.95 -9.71
CA VAL A 197 16.26 -20.69 -9.23
C VAL A 197 15.67 -21.54 -10.37
N GLU A 198 15.53 -20.96 -11.56
CA GLU A 198 15.05 -21.68 -12.75
C GLU A 198 15.93 -22.89 -13.05
N GLN A 199 17.26 -22.74 -13.00
CA GLN A 199 18.17 -23.86 -13.19
C GLN A 199 18.02 -24.93 -12.08
N ALA A 200 17.85 -24.53 -10.82
CA ALA A 200 17.63 -25.47 -9.72
C ALA A 200 16.29 -26.21 -9.84
N LEU A 201 15.21 -25.52 -10.24
CA LEU A 201 13.91 -26.13 -10.51
C LEU A 201 13.96 -27.06 -11.73
N ALA A 202 14.71 -26.70 -12.77
CA ALA A 202 14.94 -27.55 -13.93
C ALA A 202 15.70 -28.84 -13.58
N ASN A 203 16.67 -28.77 -12.66
CA ASN A 203 17.34 -29.97 -12.14
C ASN A 203 16.40 -30.88 -11.35
N LEU A 204 15.38 -30.31 -10.71
CA LEU A 204 14.30 -31.03 -10.03
C LEU A 204 13.19 -31.47 -11.00
N ASN A 205 13.29 -31.19 -12.30
CA ASN A 205 12.23 -31.50 -13.25
C ASN A 205 11.93 -33.01 -13.29
N GLY A 206 10.65 -33.38 -13.24
CA GLY A 206 10.20 -34.76 -13.06
C GLY A 206 10.31 -35.32 -11.63
N GLN A 207 11.04 -34.63 -10.73
CA GLN A 207 11.17 -34.96 -9.31
C GLN A 207 10.44 -33.97 -8.40
N LEU A 208 9.99 -32.83 -8.94
CA LEU A 208 9.29 -31.75 -8.24
C LEU A 208 7.86 -32.17 -7.84
N ASN A 209 7.79 -33.12 -6.92
CA ASN A 209 6.60 -33.65 -6.28
C ASN A 209 6.90 -33.84 -4.78
N PRO A 210 6.00 -33.43 -3.88
CA PRO A 210 6.28 -33.41 -2.44
C PRO A 210 6.63 -34.80 -1.89
N GLN A 211 5.91 -35.85 -2.29
CA GLN A 211 6.18 -37.22 -1.83
C GLN A 211 7.53 -37.73 -2.32
N ARG A 212 7.93 -37.42 -3.56
CA ARG A 212 9.26 -37.78 -4.08
C ARG A 212 10.38 -37.02 -3.37
N LEU A 213 10.22 -35.71 -3.22
CA LEU A 213 11.19 -34.86 -2.52
C LEU A 213 11.37 -35.25 -1.05
N GLU A 214 10.34 -35.79 -0.41
CA GLU A 214 10.43 -36.31 0.96
C GLU A 214 11.33 -37.56 1.06
N GLN A 215 11.50 -38.33 -0.02
CA GLN A 215 12.31 -39.56 -0.03
C GLN A 215 13.81 -39.30 -0.22
N PHE A 216 14.21 -38.24 -0.92
CA PHE A 216 15.63 -37.93 -1.15
C PHE A 216 16.37 -37.57 0.14
N SER A 217 17.65 -37.90 0.24
CA SER A 217 18.54 -37.41 1.29
C SER A 217 18.73 -35.88 1.23
N LEU A 218 19.30 -35.30 2.29
CA LEU A 218 19.66 -33.87 2.28
C LEU A 218 20.71 -33.58 1.20
N GLU A 219 21.63 -34.50 1.00
CA GLU A 219 22.74 -34.44 0.05
C GLU A 219 22.22 -34.46 -1.40
N GLU A 220 21.27 -35.34 -1.70
CA GLU A 220 20.64 -35.40 -3.03
C GLU A 220 19.87 -34.11 -3.34
N ILE A 221 19.03 -33.63 -2.42
CA ILE A 221 18.32 -32.35 -2.59
C ILE A 221 19.33 -31.23 -2.81
N ALA A 222 20.37 -31.17 -1.98
CA ALA A 222 21.42 -30.16 -2.03
C ALA A 222 22.12 -30.14 -3.40
N GLU A 223 22.41 -31.28 -4.00
CA GLU A 223 22.99 -31.35 -5.34
C GLU A 223 22.02 -30.86 -6.43
N PHE A 224 20.75 -31.25 -6.38
CA PHE A 224 19.76 -30.75 -7.36
C PHE A 224 19.65 -29.22 -7.35
N ILE A 225 19.61 -28.64 -6.15
CA ILE A 225 19.39 -27.19 -5.98
C ILE A 225 20.68 -26.37 -5.88
N ARG A 226 21.84 -26.99 -6.11
CA ARG A 226 23.16 -26.36 -6.04
C ARG A 226 23.27 -25.01 -6.76
N PRO A 227 22.69 -24.81 -7.96
CA PRO A 227 22.73 -23.51 -8.66
C PRO A 227 22.15 -22.35 -7.82
N SER A 228 21.21 -22.63 -6.92
CA SER A 228 20.56 -21.60 -6.10
C SER A 228 21.46 -20.98 -5.03
N GLY A 229 22.64 -21.54 -4.75
CA GLY A 229 23.53 -21.07 -3.67
C GLY A 229 22.96 -21.31 -2.26
N PHE A 230 23.82 -21.38 -1.23
CA PHE A 230 23.43 -21.80 0.13
C PHE A 230 22.60 -23.10 0.15
N TYR A 231 22.90 -23.98 -0.81
CA TYR A 231 22.06 -25.11 -1.19
C TYR A 231 21.94 -26.15 -0.07
N GLN A 232 22.97 -26.32 0.77
CA GLN A 232 22.87 -27.19 1.94
C GLN A 232 21.89 -26.67 2.98
N GLN A 233 21.89 -25.36 3.25
CA GLN A 233 20.91 -24.76 4.16
C GLN A 233 19.51 -24.83 3.54
N LYS A 234 19.37 -24.55 2.24
CA LYS A 234 18.10 -24.65 1.52
C LYS A 234 17.55 -26.08 1.49
N ALA A 235 18.39 -27.11 1.36
CA ALA A 235 17.94 -28.50 1.43
C ALA A 235 17.33 -28.83 2.80
N LYS A 236 17.96 -28.36 3.89
CA LYS A 236 17.41 -28.49 5.25
C LYS A 236 16.07 -27.76 5.39
N LYS A 237 15.94 -26.57 4.81
CA LYS A 237 14.68 -25.80 4.79
C LYS A 237 13.58 -26.53 4.02
N ILE A 238 13.88 -27.06 2.84
CA ILE A 238 12.94 -27.86 2.04
C ILE A 238 12.46 -29.07 2.84
N LYS A 239 13.36 -29.81 3.51
CA LYS A 239 12.95 -30.92 4.38
C LYS A 239 12.06 -30.49 5.54
N ALA A 240 12.38 -29.38 6.20
CA ALA A 240 11.53 -28.84 7.27
C ALA A 240 10.14 -28.45 6.75
N PHE A 241 10.08 -27.78 5.59
CA PHE A 241 8.84 -27.42 4.92
C PHE A 241 8.01 -28.66 4.52
N LEU A 242 8.63 -29.70 3.95
CA LEU A 242 7.93 -30.93 3.58
C LEU A 242 7.32 -31.64 4.79
N ARG A 243 8.02 -31.65 5.94
CA ARG A 243 7.47 -32.20 7.19
C ARG A 243 6.24 -31.44 7.69
N TRP A 244 6.22 -30.12 7.54
CA TRP A 244 5.03 -29.33 7.85
C TRP A 244 3.90 -29.61 6.83
N TYR A 245 4.24 -29.62 5.54
CA TYR A 245 3.26 -29.81 4.47
C TYR A 245 2.65 -31.23 4.46
N SER A 246 3.38 -32.24 4.93
CA SER A 246 2.87 -33.60 5.12
C SER A 246 1.80 -33.69 6.21
N GLY A 247 1.80 -32.78 7.19
CA GLY A 247 0.72 -32.62 8.16
C GLY A 247 -0.62 -32.26 7.51
N TYR A 248 -0.59 -31.62 6.35
CA TYR A 248 -1.75 -31.35 5.50
C TYR A 248 -1.95 -32.41 4.40
N GLY A 249 -1.22 -33.53 4.45
CA GLY A 249 -1.26 -34.58 3.45
C GLY A 249 -0.79 -34.12 2.06
N PHE A 250 0.07 -33.10 2.00
CA PHE A 250 0.55 -32.48 0.76
C PHE A 250 -0.56 -31.94 -0.15
N GLN A 251 -1.66 -31.46 0.43
CA GLN A 251 -2.80 -30.90 -0.30
C GLN A 251 -2.89 -29.40 -0.04
N VAL A 252 -2.60 -28.59 -1.06
CA VAL A 252 -2.65 -27.12 -0.98
C VAL A 252 -4.04 -26.64 -0.57
N GLU A 253 -5.11 -27.28 -1.07
CA GLU A 253 -6.49 -26.91 -0.73
C GLU A 253 -6.79 -27.03 0.75
N LYS A 254 -6.18 -27.99 1.47
CA LYS A 254 -6.33 -28.10 2.93
C LYS A 254 -5.65 -26.94 3.65
N VAL A 255 -4.48 -26.54 3.18
CA VAL A 255 -3.75 -25.39 3.74
C VAL A 255 -4.56 -24.11 3.53
N ARG A 256 -5.18 -23.93 2.36
CA ARG A 256 -6.02 -22.75 2.04
C ARG A 256 -7.22 -22.56 2.98
N THR A 257 -7.66 -23.61 3.68
CA THR A 257 -8.76 -23.50 4.68
C THR A 257 -8.32 -22.94 6.03
N VAL A 258 -7.00 -22.82 6.26
CA VAL A 258 -6.45 -22.31 7.52
C VAL A 258 -6.51 -20.78 7.50
N ASP A 259 -6.92 -20.19 8.62
CA ASP A 259 -6.88 -18.73 8.81
C ASP A 259 -5.48 -18.17 8.51
N GLY A 260 -5.39 -17.10 7.72
CA GLY A 260 -4.11 -16.56 7.25
C GLY A 260 -3.17 -16.09 8.36
N VAL A 261 -3.69 -15.61 9.50
CA VAL A 261 -2.84 -15.19 10.64
C VAL A 261 -2.20 -16.42 11.28
N ARG A 262 -3.01 -17.45 11.55
CA ARG A 262 -2.52 -18.71 12.06
C ARG A 262 -1.54 -19.38 11.08
N LEU A 263 -1.88 -19.43 9.80
CA LEU A 263 -1.04 -20.04 8.77
C LEU A 263 0.32 -19.34 8.68
N ARG A 264 0.36 -18.00 8.76
CA ARG A 264 1.61 -17.24 8.83
C ARG A 264 2.47 -17.65 10.01
N GLN A 265 1.87 -17.82 11.18
CA GLN A 265 2.58 -18.24 12.39
C GLN A 265 3.18 -19.64 12.22
N GLU A 266 2.41 -20.60 11.68
CA GLU A 266 2.89 -21.94 11.38
C GLU A 266 4.09 -21.90 10.41
N LEU A 267 4.01 -21.11 9.33
CA LEU A 267 5.10 -20.97 8.37
C LEU A 267 6.38 -20.39 8.99
N LEU A 268 6.26 -19.44 9.92
CA LEU A 268 7.39 -18.82 10.60
C LEU A 268 8.07 -19.76 11.61
N GLU A 269 7.38 -20.79 12.09
CA GLU A 269 7.94 -21.82 12.97
C GLU A 269 8.76 -22.85 12.18
N ILE A 270 8.59 -22.93 10.86
CA ILE A 270 9.38 -23.81 10.00
C ILE A 270 10.82 -23.32 9.95
N HIS A 271 11.76 -24.20 10.30
CA HIS A 271 13.19 -23.90 10.30
C HIS A 271 13.64 -23.24 8.97
N GLY A 272 14.06 -21.98 9.09
CA GLY A 272 14.66 -21.20 8.01
C GLY A 272 13.68 -20.58 7.01
N ILE A 273 12.37 -20.66 7.24
CA ILE A 273 11.37 -19.84 6.55
C ILE A 273 11.30 -18.48 7.25
N GLY A 274 11.66 -17.43 6.52
CA GLY A 274 11.58 -16.05 6.99
C GLY A 274 10.25 -15.40 6.63
N ARG A 275 10.02 -14.20 7.17
CA ARG A 275 8.79 -13.40 6.93
C ARG A 275 8.47 -13.19 5.46
N GLU A 276 9.47 -12.80 4.67
CA GLU A 276 9.30 -12.61 3.21
C GLU A 276 8.85 -13.90 2.52
N THR A 277 9.51 -15.03 2.79
CA THR A 277 9.12 -16.32 2.19
C THR A 277 7.74 -16.78 2.66
N ALA A 278 7.40 -16.59 3.94
CA ALA A 278 6.08 -16.92 4.45
C ALA A 278 5.00 -16.09 3.75
N ASP A 279 5.20 -14.77 3.59
CA ASP A 279 4.26 -13.89 2.92
C ASP A 279 4.18 -14.16 1.41
N CYS A 280 5.28 -14.54 0.75
CA CYS A 280 5.24 -15.07 -0.62
C CYS A 280 4.35 -16.31 -0.71
N MET A 281 4.51 -17.29 0.18
CA MET A 281 3.69 -18.51 0.17
C MET A 281 2.21 -18.21 0.43
N LEU A 282 1.91 -17.35 1.40
CA LEU A 282 0.56 -16.88 1.70
C LEU A 282 -0.11 -16.27 0.46
N THR A 283 0.60 -15.36 -0.20
CA THR A 283 0.07 -14.60 -1.34
C THR A 283 -0.08 -15.46 -2.60
N TYR A 284 0.95 -16.25 -2.92
CA TYR A 284 1.07 -16.87 -4.24
C TYR A 284 0.63 -18.34 -4.29
N ALA A 285 0.56 -19.06 -3.16
CA ALA A 285 0.06 -20.45 -3.14
C ALA A 285 -1.20 -20.60 -2.31
N PHE A 286 -1.25 -19.96 -1.14
CA PHE A 286 -2.33 -20.19 -0.18
C PHE A 286 -3.49 -19.19 -0.30
N GLU A 287 -3.44 -18.29 -1.28
CA GLU A 287 -4.50 -17.33 -1.60
C GLU A 287 -4.92 -16.46 -0.40
N GLN A 288 -3.97 -16.16 0.49
CA GLN A 288 -4.18 -15.29 1.64
C GLN A 288 -3.63 -13.89 1.35
N PRO A 289 -4.39 -12.82 1.59
CA PRO A 289 -3.91 -11.46 1.39
C PRO A 289 -2.84 -11.10 2.45
N SER A 290 -1.57 -11.22 2.06
CA SER A 290 -0.40 -10.71 2.80
C SER A 290 0.50 -9.94 1.84
N PHE A 291 0.88 -8.70 2.15
CA PHE A 291 1.73 -7.94 1.26
C PHE A 291 3.20 -8.37 1.40
N VAL A 292 3.85 -8.68 0.27
CA VAL A 292 5.27 -9.08 0.27
C VAL A 292 6.16 -7.84 0.25
N VAL A 293 7.02 -7.70 1.25
CA VAL A 293 7.96 -6.58 1.38
C VAL A 293 9.39 -7.06 1.15
N ASP A 294 9.74 -7.26 -0.11
CA ASP A 294 11.08 -7.66 -0.50
C ASP A 294 12.06 -6.46 -0.61
N ALA A 295 13.29 -6.74 -1.03
CA ALA A 295 14.31 -5.71 -1.24
C ALA A 295 13.99 -4.74 -2.40
N TYR A 296 13.13 -5.11 -3.35
CA TYR A 296 12.66 -4.21 -4.40
C TYR A 296 11.66 -3.22 -3.84
N ALA A 297 10.60 -3.72 -3.18
CA ALA A 297 9.55 -2.92 -2.56
C ALA A 297 10.14 -1.89 -1.60
N ARG A 298 11.00 -2.30 -0.65
CA ARG A 298 11.65 -1.39 0.30
C ARG A 298 12.42 -0.26 -0.38
N ARG A 299 13.31 -0.61 -1.30
CA ARG A 299 14.15 0.36 -2.02
C ARG A 299 13.29 1.34 -2.83
N ILE A 300 12.22 0.84 -3.47
CA ILE A 300 11.31 1.68 -4.24
C ILE A 300 10.59 2.65 -3.31
N PHE A 301 9.99 2.16 -2.21
CA PHE A 301 9.28 3.00 -1.25
C PHE A 301 10.18 4.09 -0.64
N GLU A 302 11.41 3.76 -0.26
CA GLU A 302 12.41 4.73 0.21
C GLU A 302 12.70 5.79 -0.86
N ARG A 303 12.98 5.38 -2.10
CA ARG A 303 13.33 6.29 -3.20
C ARG A 303 12.19 7.21 -3.61
N VAL A 304 10.94 6.72 -3.60
CA VAL A 304 9.81 7.60 -3.87
C VAL A 304 9.58 8.59 -2.73
N GLY A 305 10.25 8.45 -1.58
CA GLY A 305 10.11 9.34 -0.44
C GLY A 305 8.91 8.99 0.44
N LEU A 306 8.55 7.71 0.54
CA LEU A 306 7.62 7.22 1.56
C LEU A 306 8.38 6.99 2.87
N GLN A 307 7.77 7.39 3.98
CA GLN A 307 8.31 7.10 5.30
C GLN A 307 7.94 5.67 5.70
N ILE A 308 8.87 4.74 5.50
CA ILE A 308 8.70 3.33 5.82
C ILE A 308 9.41 3.02 7.15
N PRO A 309 8.76 2.33 8.10
CA PRO A 309 9.40 1.94 9.34
C PRO A 309 10.47 0.85 9.13
N ASP A 310 11.44 0.83 10.04
CA ASP A 310 12.42 -0.25 10.10
C ASP A 310 11.75 -1.58 10.45
N GLY A 311 12.33 -2.67 9.93
CA GLY A 311 11.83 -4.03 10.17
C GLY A 311 10.71 -4.46 9.22
N TYR A 312 10.68 -5.75 8.92
CA TYR A 312 9.80 -6.36 7.92
C TYR A 312 8.31 -6.14 8.24
N ASP A 313 7.87 -6.57 9.42
CA ASP A 313 6.44 -6.59 9.79
C ASP A 313 5.86 -5.19 9.87
N ALA A 314 6.57 -4.23 10.48
CA ALA A 314 6.12 -2.85 10.58
C ALA A 314 5.94 -2.20 9.19
N CYS A 315 6.81 -2.50 8.22
CA CYS A 315 6.64 -2.02 6.85
C CYS A 315 5.43 -2.66 6.19
N ARG A 316 5.26 -3.99 6.32
CA ARG A 316 4.13 -4.71 5.74
C ARG A 316 2.82 -4.15 6.27
N GLU A 317 2.69 -4.03 7.59
CA GLU A 317 1.50 -3.49 8.26
C GLU A 317 1.20 -2.06 7.81
N LYS A 318 2.23 -1.20 7.66
CA LYS A 318 2.03 0.17 7.17
C LYS A 318 1.49 0.19 5.73
N VAL A 319 2.01 -0.68 4.85
CA VAL A 319 1.52 -0.81 3.47
C VAL A 319 0.11 -1.37 3.44
N GLU A 320 -0.17 -2.49 4.12
CA GLU A 320 -1.49 -3.12 4.18
C GLU A 320 -2.56 -2.19 4.79
N LYS A 321 -2.19 -1.33 5.74
CA LYS A 321 -3.09 -0.30 6.28
C LYS A 321 -3.44 0.78 5.26
N ALA A 322 -2.62 0.97 4.24
CA ALA A 322 -2.74 2.03 3.26
C ALA A 322 -3.44 1.63 1.96
N ILE A 323 -3.52 0.34 1.63
CA ILE A 323 -4.19 -0.17 0.42
C ILE A 323 -5.26 -1.20 0.80
N PRO A 324 -6.32 -1.41 -0.01
CA PRO A 324 -7.37 -2.37 0.33
C PRO A 324 -6.81 -3.76 0.62
N ARG A 325 -7.35 -4.45 1.64
CA ARG A 325 -6.98 -5.83 1.93
C ARG A 325 -7.61 -6.75 0.89
N ASP A 326 -6.95 -6.88 -0.25
CA ASP A 326 -7.39 -7.66 -1.40
C ASP A 326 -6.21 -8.44 -1.97
N LEU A 327 -6.42 -9.75 -2.20
CA LEU A 327 -5.38 -10.66 -2.67
C LEU A 327 -4.82 -10.23 -4.03
N ARG A 328 -5.70 -9.85 -4.97
CA ARG A 328 -5.30 -9.47 -6.33
C ARG A 328 -4.51 -8.18 -6.31
N VAL A 329 -4.95 -7.19 -5.52
CA VAL A 329 -4.21 -5.93 -5.34
C VAL A 329 -2.82 -6.18 -4.77
N TYR A 330 -2.68 -7.03 -3.74
CA TYR A 330 -1.37 -7.30 -3.13
C TYR A 330 -0.44 -8.05 -4.08
N ASN A 331 -0.96 -9.07 -4.74
CA ASN A 331 -0.23 -9.88 -5.71
C ASN A 331 0.28 -9.01 -6.88
N GLU A 332 -0.62 -8.26 -7.50
CA GLU A 332 -0.33 -7.42 -8.66
C GLU A 332 0.61 -6.27 -8.29
N PHE A 333 0.37 -5.60 -7.15
CA PHE A 333 1.23 -4.49 -6.76
C PHE A 333 2.65 -4.95 -6.43
N HIS A 334 2.81 -6.07 -5.72
CA HIS A 334 4.13 -6.64 -5.49
C HIS A 334 4.83 -6.98 -6.82
N ALA A 335 4.12 -7.62 -7.76
CA ALA A 335 4.66 -7.94 -9.07
C ALA A 335 5.12 -6.70 -9.85
N LEU A 336 4.31 -5.64 -9.87
CA LEU A 336 4.63 -4.36 -10.49
C LEU A 336 5.87 -3.70 -9.87
N LEU A 337 6.03 -3.79 -8.55
CA LEU A 337 7.22 -3.30 -7.86
C LEU A 337 8.47 -4.11 -8.24
N VAL A 338 8.36 -5.43 -8.32
CA VAL A 338 9.45 -6.30 -8.80
C VAL A 338 9.82 -5.92 -10.24
N GLN A 339 8.84 -5.71 -11.12
CA GLN A 339 9.06 -5.34 -12.51
C GLN A 339 9.74 -3.97 -12.63
N LEU A 340 9.24 -2.95 -11.91
CA LEU A 340 9.89 -1.65 -11.83
C LEU A 340 11.35 -1.79 -11.34
N GLY A 341 11.54 -2.61 -10.31
CA GLY A 341 12.82 -2.92 -9.70
C GLY A 341 13.83 -3.54 -10.66
N LYS A 342 13.35 -4.39 -11.58
CA LYS A 342 14.14 -5.05 -12.63
C LYS A 342 14.42 -4.14 -13.81
N VAL A 343 13.50 -3.25 -14.19
CA VAL A 343 13.65 -2.44 -15.43
C VAL A 343 14.28 -1.08 -15.15
N ASN A 344 13.73 -0.31 -14.20
CA ASN A 344 14.14 1.08 -13.94
C ASN A 344 14.83 1.24 -12.58
N CYS A 345 14.21 0.79 -11.49
CA CYS A 345 14.62 1.09 -10.13
C CYS A 345 15.67 0.09 -9.58
N LYS A 346 16.65 -0.28 -10.41
CA LYS A 346 17.80 -1.11 -10.03
C LYS A 346 18.68 -0.42 -8.98
N LYS A 347 19.66 -1.13 -8.39
CA LYS A 347 20.66 -0.51 -7.48
C LYS A 347 21.29 0.75 -8.10
N ARG A 348 21.68 0.67 -9.37
CA ARG A 348 21.97 1.82 -10.24
C ARG A 348 20.75 2.10 -11.13
N PRO A 349 19.89 3.08 -10.78
CA PRO A 349 18.61 3.23 -11.45
C PRO A 349 18.75 3.90 -12.81
N ASN A 350 17.89 3.50 -13.75
CA ASN A 350 17.62 4.24 -14.97
C ASN A 350 16.29 4.99 -14.80
N CYS A 351 16.38 6.26 -14.39
CA CYS A 351 15.19 7.06 -14.13
C CYS A 351 14.58 7.65 -15.42
N LYS A 352 15.29 7.57 -16.55
CA LYS A 352 14.74 7.96 -17.85
C LYS A 352 13.52 7.10 -18.16
N ASN A 353 12.41 7.75 -18.49
CA ASN A 353 11.11 7.12 -18.77
C ASN A 353 10.61 6.18 -17.64
N CYS A 354 11.05 6.41 -16.39
CA CYS A 354 10.51 5.67 -15.25
C CYS A 354 9.02 6.05 -15.07
N PRO A 355 8.08 5.09 -15.05
CA PRO A 355 6.63 5.38 -14.96
C PRO A 355 6.24 6.22 -13.74
N ILE A 356 6.98 6.06 -12.64
CA ILE A 356 6.75 6.79 -11.39
C ILE A 356 7.73 7.96 -11.19
N GLY A 357 8.52 8.31 -12.22
CA GLY A 357 9.45 9.43 -12.20
C GLY A 357 8.82 10.76 -11.73
N PRO A 358 7.62 11.14 -12.22
CA PRO A 358 6.95 12.38 -11.81
C PRO A 358 6.65 12.50 -10.31
N VAL A 359 6.54 11.38 -9.60
CA VAL A 359 6.19 11.31 -8.16
C VAL A 359 7.31 10.75 -7.29
N CYS A 360 8.48 10.50 -7.89
CA CYS A 360 9.64 9.97 -7.20
C CYS A 360 10.48 11.11 -6.59
N SER A 361 10.74 11.04 -5.28
CA SER A 361 11.63 12.00 -4.61
C SER A 361 13.12 11.78 -4.91
N PHE A 362 13.50 10.59 -5.41
CA PHE A 362 14.87 10.28 -5.78
C PHE A 362 15.21 10.80 -7.17
N ARG A 363 16.21 11.69 -7.25
CA ARG A 363 16.80 12.15 -8.52
C ARG A 363 18.17 11.52 -8.67
N SER A 364 18.39 10.71 -9.72
CA SER A 364 19.74 10.25 -10.05
C SER A 364 20.44 11.32 -10.87
N GLU A 365 21.72 11.58 -10.58
CA GLU A 365 22.56 12.58 -11.28
C GLU A 365 22.69 12.28 -12.80
N ALA A 366 22.42 11.05 -13.24
CA ALA A 366 22.45 10.63 -14.64
C ALA A 366 21.16 10.90 -15.44
N SER A 367 20.20 11.63 -14.85
CA SER A 367 18.90 11.95 -15.47
C SER A 367 18.69 13.44 -15.74
N ALA A 368 19.74 14.25 -15.59
CA ALA A 368 19.78 15.67 -15.95
C ALA A 368 20.18 15.86 -17.42
#